data_AF-E0WDA7-F1
#
_entry.id   AF-E0WDA7-F1
#
_cell.length_a   1.000
_cell.length_b   1.000
_cell.length_c   1.000
_cell.angle_alpha   90.00
_cell.angle_beta   90.00
_cell.angle_gamma   90.00
#
_symmetry.space_group_name_H-M   'P 1'
#
loop_
_entity.id
_entity.type
_entity.pdbx_description
1 polymer ?
#
loop_
_entity_poly.entity_id
_entity_poly.type
_entity_poly.pdbx_seq_one_letter_code
_entity_poly.pdbx_strand_id
1 'polypeptide(L)' 'KDSFKHKDFFAKIGLATKSAADLKKAFEIIDQDKSGFIEEEELKLFLQNFKAGARALTDAETKAFLKAGDADGDGMIGVD' A
#
# COMPACT_ATOMS: atom_id res chain seq x y z
N LYS A 1 -2.07 -20.00 2.61
CA LYS A 1 -2.92 -19.01 1.89
C LYS A 1 -2.42 -17.70 2.47
N ASP A 2 -1.29 -17.26 1.95
CA ASP A 2 -0.49 -16.18 2.56
C ASP A 2 0.09 -15.40 1.37
N SER A 3 -0.82 -14.85 0.56
CA SER A 3 -0.44 -14.18 -0.68
C SER A 3 0.18 -12.81 -0.41
N PHE A 4 -0.07 -12.16 0.72
CA PHE A 4 0.47 -10.82 0.88
C PHE A 4 1.96 -10.80 1.27
N LYS A 5 2.80 -10.29 0.36
CA LYS A 5 4.19 -9.92 0.66
C LYS A 5 4.27 -8.55 1.33
N HIS A 6 3.59 -8.36 2.46
CA HIS A 6 3.64 -7.12 3.28
C HIS A 6 5.06 -6.57 3.39
N LYS A 7 6.03 -7.45 3.67
CA LYS A 7 7.44 -7.07 3.85
C LYS A 7 8.03 -6.42 2.60
N ASP A 8 7.70 -6.91 1.41
CA ASP A 8 8.26 -6.39 0.16
C ASP A 8 7.60 -5.06 -0.21
N PHE A 9 6.28 -4.95 -0.06
CA PHE A 9 5.55 -3.70 -0.25
C PHE A 9 6.07 -2.61 0.71
N PHE A 10 6.04 -2.87 2.02
CA PHE A 10 6.47 -1.93 3.03
C PHE A 10 7.98 -1.65 2.98
N ALA A 11 8.82 -2.59 2.52
CA ALA A 11 10.22 -2.31 2.20
C ALA A 11 10.36 -1.30 1.06
N LYS A 12 9.57 -1.45 0.00
CA LYS A 12 9.60 -0.57 -1.17
C LYS A 12 9.22 0.87 -0.83
N ILE A 13 8.28 1.06 0.10
CA ILE A 13 7.80 2.38 0.54
C ILE A 13 8.50 2.92 1.80
N GLY A 14 9.55 2.23 2.29
CA GLY A 14 10.37 2.72 3.41
C GLY A 14 9.77 2.50 4.81
N LEU A 15 8.78 1.61 4.94
CA LEU A 15 8.13 1.23 6.19
C LEU A 15 8.52 -0.18 6.68
N ALA A 16 9.46 -0.88 6.04
CA ALA A 16 9.86 -2.25 6.43
C ALA A 16 10.36 -2.40 7.88
N THR A 17 10.80 -1.33 8.52
CA THR A 17 11.28 -1.34 9.91
C THR A 17 10.17 -1.04 10.93
N LYS A 18 8.94 -0.81 10.47
CA LYS A 18 7.78 -0.51 11.32
C LYS A 18 7.15 -1.77 11.89
N SER A 19 6.48 -1.64 13.02
CA SER A 19 5.81 -2.77 13.67
C SER A 19 4.59 -3.22 12.86
N ALA A 20 4.15 -4.48 13.01
CA ALA A 20 2.94 -4.96 12.35
C ALA A 20 1.70 -4.09 12.64
N ALA A 21 1.62 -3.51 13.85
CA ALA A 21 0.56 -2.57 14.22
C ALA A 21 0.65 -1.24 13.46
N ASP A 22 1.85 -0.72 13.21
CA ASP A 22 2.05 0.48 12.40
C ASP A 22 1.77 0.21 10.92
N LEU A 23 2.11 -0.98 10.42
CA LEU A 23 1.80 -1.40 9.06
C LEU A 23 0.29 -1.55 8.85
N LYS A 24 -0.41 -2.10 9.85
CA LYS A 24 -1.88 -2.18 9.83
C LYS A 24 -2.52 -0.79 9.88
N LYS A 25 -2.05 0.11 10.75
CA LYS A 25 -2.53 1.50 10.77
C LYS A 25 -2.25 2.23 9.47
N ALA A 26 -1.08 2.01 8.88
CA ALA A 26 -0.75 2.53 7.56
C ALA A 26 -1.77 2.05 6.54
N PHE A 27 -2.05 0.74 6.49
CA PHE A 27 -3.08 0.17 5.62
C PHE A 27 -4.44 0.86 5.80
N GLU A 28 -4.94 0.95 7.05
CA GLU A 28 -6.22 1.59 7.39
C GLU A 28 -6.30 3.09 7.05
N ILE A 29 -5.15 3.76 6.89
CA ILE A 29 -5.07 5.18 6.48
C ILE A 29 -5.13 5.30 4.95
N ILE A 30 -4.70 4.27 4.22
CA ILE A 30 -4.61 4.27 2.76
C ILE A 30 -5.92 3.79 2.15
N ASP A 31 -6.49 2.73 2.73
CA ASP A 31 -7.83 2.21 2.44
C ASP A 31 -8.87 3.24 2.94
N GLN A 32 -9.17 4.22 2.08
CA GLN A 32 -10.02 5.37 2.40
C GLN A 32 -11.50 4.96 2.41
N ASP A 33 -11.87 4.03 1.54
CA ASP A 33 -13.23 3.55 1.39
C ASP A 33 -13.58 2.40 2.36
N LYS A 34 -12.58 1.83 3.03
CA LYS A 34 -12.68 0.71 3.97
C LYS A 34 -13.16 -0.57 3.30
N SER A 35 -12.79 -0.79 2.05
CA SER A 35 -13.04 -2.02 1.30
C SER A 35 -12.27 -3.22 1.88
N GLY A 36 -11.20 -2.96 2.65
CA GLY A 36 -10.25 -3.97 3.10
C GLY A 36 -9.14 -4.26 2.09
N PHE A 37 -9.10 -3.50 1.00
CA PHE A 37 -8.13 -3.58 -0.07
C PHE A 37 -7.58 -2.18 -0.37
N ILE A 38 -6.31 -2.09 -0.78
CA ILE A 38 -5.76 -0.84 -1.33
C ILE A 38 -5.86 -0.90 -2.85
N GLU A 39 -6.63 0.02 -3.40
CA GLU A 39 -6.84 0.16 -4.84
C GLU A 39 -5.78 1.07 -5.50
N GLU A 40 -5.70 1.08 -6.83
CA GLU A 40 -4.71 1.87 -7.57
C GLU A 40 -4.84 3.37 -7.26
N GLU A 41 -6.07 3.87 -7.22
CA GLU A 41 -6.44 5.25 -6.95
C GLU A 41 -6.02 5.69 -5.53
N GLU A 42 -6.22 4.82 -4.56
CA GLU A 42 -5.87 5.05 -3.15
C GLU A 42 -4.35 4.99 -2.95
N LEU A 43 -3.70 4.01 -3.57
CA LEU A 43 -2.25 3.86 -3.56
C LEU A 43 -1.57 5.07 -4.19
N LYS A 44 -2.17 5.66 -5.23
CA LYS A 44 -1.63 6.86 -5.89
C LYS A 44 -1.56 8.07 -4.96
N LEU A 45 -2.49 8.15 -4.00
CA LEU A 45 -2.55 9.22 -3.00
C LEU A 45 -1.84 8.85 -1.69
N PHE A 46 -1.35 7.61 -1.55
CA PHE A 46 -0.64 7.09 -0.38
C PHE A 46 0.27 8.10 0.31
N LEU A 47 1.21 8.71 -0.43
CA LEU A 47 2.21 9.63 0.16
C LEU A 47 1.57 10.85 0.82
N GLN A 48 0.43 11.31 0.32
CA GLN A 48 -0.30 12.46 0.84
C GLN A 48 -0.93 12.17 2.20
N ASN A 49 -1.27 10.90 2.47
CA ASN A 49 -1.79 10.47 3.76
C ASN A 49 -0.72 10.49 4.87
N PHE A 50 0.57 10.36 4.52
CA PHE A 50 1.69 10.43 5.49
C PHE A 50 2.26 11.83 5.64
N LYS A 51 2.26 12.61 4.57
CA LYS A 51 2.80 13.96 4.55
C LYS A 51 1.91 14.88 3.74
N ALA A 52 1.26 15.81 4.45
CA ALA A 52 0.49 16.89 3.82
C ALA A 52 1.35 17.63 2.79
N GLY A 53 0.82 17.77 1.57
CA GLY A 53 1.53 18.42 0.45
C GLY A 53 2.58 17.54 -0.25
N ALA A 54 2.67 16.24 0.07
CA ALA A 54 3.43 15.31 -0.76
C ALA A 54 2.83 15.20 -2.17
N ARG A 55 3.65 14.83 -3.14
CA ARG A 55 3.15 14.54 -4.49
C ARG A 55 2.36 13.23 -4.50
N ALA A 56 1.43 13.12 -5.44
CA ALA A 56 0.92 11.81 -5.83
C ALA A 56 2.04 10.94 -6.40
N LEU A 57 1.87 9.63 -6.32
CA LEU A 57 2.71 8.69 -7.06
C LEU A 57 2.49 8.86 -8.56
N THR A 58 3.56 8.64 -9.31
CA THR A 58 3.46 8.49 -10.76
C THR A 58 2.87 7.12 -11.08
N ASP A 59 2.25 6.96 -12.25
CA ASP A 59 1.66 5.66 -12.65
C ASP A 59 2.70 4.52 -12.64
N ALA A 60 3.97 4.84 -12.95
CA ALA A 60 5.06 3.87 -12.88
C ALA A 60 5.37 3.42 -11.44
N GLU A 61 5.32 4.33 -10.47
CA GLU A 61 5.52 4.02 -9.05
C GLU A 61 4.32 3.27 -8.47
N THR A 62 3.11 3.72 -8.78
CA THR A 62 1.88 3.05 -8.36
C THR A 62 1.89 1.60 -8.85
N LYS A 63 2.15 1.35 -10.14
CA LYS A 63 2.27 -0.02 -10.67
C LYS A 63 3.40 -0.83 -10.04
N ALA A 64 4.54 -0.19 -9.74
CA ALA A 64 5.65 -0.87 -9.10
C ALA A 64 5.34 -1.31 -7.66
N PHE A 65 4.55 -0.51 -6.93
CA PHE A 65 4.07 -0.86 -5.59
C PHE A 65 2.93 -1.85 -5.63
N LEU A 66 1.98 -1.68 -6.55
CA LEU A 66 0.89 -2.63 -6.79
C LEU A 66 1.49 -4.02 -7.04
N LYS A 67 2.40 -4.15 -8.02
CA LYS A 67 3.10 -5.41 -8.31
C LYS A 67 3.92 -6.00 -7.15
N ALA A 68 4.30 -5.18 -6.16
CA ALA A 68 5.01 -5.66 -4.99
C ALA A 68 4.06 -6.20 -3.90
N GLY A 69 2.80 -5.75 -3.87
CA GLY A 69 1.80 -6.13 -2.89
C GLY A 69 0.72 -7.10 -3.42
N ASP A 70 0.30 -6.91 -4.68
CA ASP A 70 -0.66 -7.71 -5.43
C ASP A 70 -0.01 -9.04 -5.86
N ALA A 71 -0.35 -10.11 -5.15
CA ALA A 71 0.26 -11.41 -5.32
C ALA A 71 -0.65 -12.43 -6.03
N ASP A 72 -1.95 -12.19 -6.05
CA ASP A 72 -2.94 -12.99 -6.79
C ASP A 72 -3.30 -12.36 -8.15
N GLY A 73 -2.86 -11.13 -8.41
CA GLY A 73 -3.01 -10.44 -9.68
C GLY A 73 -4.39 -9.83 -9.88
N ASP A 74 -5.10 -9.53 -8.79
CA ASP A 74 -6.45 -8.94 -8.84
C ASP A 74 -6.43 -7.41 -9.04
N GLY A 75 -5.24 -6.80 -9.00
CA GLY A 75 -5.05 -5.36 -9.14
C GLY A 75 -5.23 -4.58 -7.84
N MET A 76 -5.34 -5.27 -6.71
CA MET A 76 -5.54 -4.68 -5.39
C MET A 76 -4.53 -5.26 -4.40
N ILE A 77 -4.35 -4.60 -3.25
CA ILE A 77 -3.50 -5.10 -2.16
C ILE A 77 -4.38 -5.38 -0.95
N GLY A 78 -4.63 -6.65 -0.65
CA GLY A 78 -5.37 -7.08 0.54
C GLY A 78 -4.55 -7.02 1.83
N VAL A 79 -5.22 -7.10 2.98
CA VAL A 79 -4.60 -7.07 4.32
C VAL A 79 -4.31 -8.46 4.93
N ASP A 80 -4.76 -9.55 4.28
CA ASP A 80 -4.72 -10.95 4.77
C ASP A 80 -3.53 -11.80 4.27
#